data_AF-A0A950ARE4-F1
#
_entry.id   AF-A0A950ARE4-F1
#
_cell.length_a   1.000
_cell.length_b   1.000
_cell.length_c   1.000
_cell.angle_alpha   90.00
_cell.angle_beta   90.00
_cell.angle_gamma   90.00
#
_symmetry.space_group_name_H-M   'P 1'
#
loop_
_entity.id
_entity.type
_entity.pdbx_description
1 polymer ?
#
loop_
_entity_poly.entity_id
_entity_poly.type
_entity_poly.pdbx_seq_one_letter_code
_entity_poly.pdbx_strand_id
1 'polypeptide(L)' 'MDIIESVVYRRAYGLASDLAEALEHRLAGRLHDAPGAGGGFPEIAAEVLRRLAVGPELTALVREAVEDVLAGRRPRW' A
#
# COMPACT_ATOMS: atom_id res chain seq x y z
N MET A 1 4.88 -14.32 10.64
CA MET A 1 3.99 -14.02 9.53
C MET A 1 3.62 -15.33 8.88
N ASP A 2 2.35 -15.72 8.89
CA ASP A 2 1.90 -16.91 8.17
C ASP A 2 1.87 -16.67 6.64
N ILE A 3 1.49 -17.71 5.86
CA ILE A 3 1.48 -17.62 4.39
C ILE A 3 0.48 -16.54 3.91
N ILE A 4 -0.68 -16.45 4.52
CA ILE A 4 -1.74 -15.50 4.15
C ILE A 4 -1.27 -14.08 4.47
N GLU A 5 -0.77 -13.86 5.69
CA GLU A 5 -0.21 -12.58 6.10
C GLU A 5 0.94 -12.16 5.17
N SER A 6 1.83 -13.08 4.79
CA SER A 6 2.95 -12.78 3.90
C SER A 6 2.52 -12.35 2.51
N VAL A 7 1.51 -13.03 1.94
CA VAL A 7 0.92 -12.66 0.66
C VAL A 7 0.24 -11.29 0.74
N VAL A 8 -0.52 -11.03 1.80
CA VAL A 8 -1.24 -9.76 2.01
C VAL A 8 -0.27 -8.61 2.19
N TYR A 9 0.74 -8.77 3.05
CA TYR A 9 1.78 -7.77 3.28
C TYR A 9 2.51 -7.44 1.97
N ARG A 10 2.95 -8.45 1.22
CA ARG A 10 3.64 -8.22 -0.07
C ARG A 10 2.77 -7.46 -1.06
N ARG A 11 1.49 -7.81 -1.18
CA ARG A 11 0.56 -7.11 -2.09
C ARG A 11 0.28 -5.68 -1.63
N ALA A 12 0.13 -5.46 -0.32
CA ALA A 12 -0.08 -4.13 0.27
C ALA A 12 1.14 -3.24 0.06
N TYR A 13 2.34 -3.76 0.31
CA TYR A 13 3.59 -3.06 0.11
C TYR A 13 3.76 -2.62 -1.35
N GLY A 14 3.59 -3.55 -2.31
CA GLY A 14 3.74 -3.22 -3.74
C GLY A 14 2.75 -2.14 -4.18
N LEU A 15 1.47 -2.28 -3.80
CA LEU A 15 0.46 -1.30 -4.14
C LEU A 15 0.71 0.07 -3.48
N ALA A 16 1.20 0.09 -2.24
CA ALA A 16 1.56 1.32 -1.56
C ALA A 16 2.78 2.00 -2.23
N SER A 17 3.76 1.22 -2.69
CA SER A 17 4.91 1.73 -3.45
C SER A 17 4.45 2.42 -4.73
N ASP A 18 3.61 1.75 -5.52
CA ASP A 18 3.06 2.30 -6.77
C ASP A 18 2.30 3.63 -6.52
N LEU A 19 1.51 3.69 -5.43
CA LEU A 19 0.75 4.88 -5.06
C LEU A 19 1.64 6.01 -4.51
N ALA A 20 2.71 5.69 -3.78
CA ALA A 20 3.66 6.68 -3.28
C ALA A 20 4.49 7.29 -4.43
N GLU A 21 4.99 6.43 -5.34
CA GLU A 21 5.76 6.84 -6.53
C GLU A 21 4.93 7.64 -7.53
N ALA A 22 3.60 7.52 -7.48
CA ALA A 22 2.70 8.31 -8.31
C ALA A 22 2.88 9.82 -8.13
N LEU A 23 3.27 10.28 -6.93
CA LEU A 23 3.59 11.69 -6.68
C LEU A 23 4.86 12.12 -7.42
N GLU A 24 5.90 11.29 -7.36
CA GLU A 24 7.25 11.64 -7.79
C GLU A 24 7.36 11.71 -9.31
N HIS A 25 6.66 10.81 -10.02
CA HIS A 25 6.90 10.61 -11.44
C HIS A 25 5.77 11.11 -12.36
N ARG A 26 4.61 11.56 -11.84
CA ARG A 26 3.44 12.02 -12.63
C ARG A 26 3.16 11.13 -13.86
N LEU A 27 3.30 9.81 -13.69
CA LEU A 27 3.18 8.87 -14.80
C LEU A 27 1.71 8.68 -15.17
N ALA A 28 1.43 8.42 -16.45
CA ALA A 28 0.08 8.12 -16.91
C ALA A 28 -0.29 6.67 -16.53
N GLY A 29 -1.44 6.46 -15.88
CA GLY A 29 -1.93 5.11 -15.60
C GLY A 29 -2.98 5.00 -14.50
N ARG A 30 -3.67 3.84 -14.44
CA ARG A 30 -4.81 3.52 -13.56
C ARG A 30 -4.54 3.67 -12.04
N LEU A 31 -3.28 3.71 -11.64
CA LEU A 31 -2.85 3.89 -10.25
C LEU A 31 -2.60 5.35 -9.90
N HIS A 32 -2.29 6.19 -10.89
CA HIS A 32 -1.95 7.62 -10.72
C HIS A 32 -3.18 8.52 -10.65
N ASP A 33 -4.33 8.08 -11.18
CA ASP A 33 -5.62 8.77 -11.04
C ASP A 33 -6.40 8.35 -9.78
N ALA A 34 -5.83 7.49 -8.95
CA ALA A 34 -6.49 7.00 -7.75
C ALA A 34 -6.57 8.09 -6.67
N PRO A 35 -7.62 8.14 -5.83
CA PRO A 35 -7.72 9.11 -4.75
C PRO A 35 -6.53 9.08 -3.76
N GLY A 36 -5.88 7.91 -3.61
CA GLY A 36 -4.69 7.73 -2.79
C GLY A 36 -3.35 7.97 -3.50
N ALA A 37 -3.35 8.28 -4.79
CA ALA A 37 -2.13 8.48 -5.57
C ALA A 37 -1.41 9.75 -5.13
N GLY A 38 -0.18 9.60 -4.64
CA GLY A 38 0.59 10.68 -4.06
C GLY A 38 -0.04 11.32 -2.81
N GLY A 39 -0.94 10.62 -2.14
CA GLY A 39 -1.48 11.06 -0.86
C GLY A 39 -0.50 10.83 0.30
N GLY A 40 -0.89 11.24 1.50
CA GLY A 40 -0.20 10.85 2.72
C GLY A 40 -0.58 9.43 3.15
N PHE A 41 -0.10 9.03 4.32
CA PHE A 41 -0.45 7.75 4.94
C PHE A 41 -1.95 7.44 4.96
N PRO A 42 -2.87 8.33 5.40
CA PRO A 42 -4.27 7.98 5.50
C PRO A 42 -4.92 7.73 4.13
N GLU A 43 -4.52 8.48 3.10
CA GLU A 43 -5.05 8.33 1.73
C GLU A 43 -4.54 7.04 1.08
N ILE A 44 -3.24 6.76 1.16
CA ILE A 44 -2.65 5.54 0.61
C ILE A 44 -3.21 4.32 1.34
N ALA A 45 -3.28 4.33 2.67
CA ALA A 45 -3.82 3.21 3.44
C ALA A 45 -5.29 2.92 3.11
N ALA A 46 -6.12 3.96 2.97
CA ALA A 46 -7.51 3.80 2.59
C ALA A 46 -7.66 3.17 1.19
N GLU A 47 -6.85 3.62 0.23
CA GLU A 47 -6.88 3.10 -1.13
C GLU A 47 -6.37 1.65 -1.23
N VAL A 48 -5.31 1.31 -0.48
CA VAL A 48 -4.79 -0.05 -0.41
C VAL A 48 -5.82 -1.00 0.21
N LEU A 49 -6.44 -0.62 1.34
CA LEU A 49 -7.50 -1.42 1.98
C LEU A 49 -8.69 -1.62 1.04
N ARG A 50 -9.13 -0.57 0.35
CA ARG A 50 -10.24 -0.62 -0.62
C ARG A 50 -9.95 -1.60 -1.77
N ARG A 51 -8.71 -1.62 -2.27
CA ARG A 51 -8.32 -2.48 -3.41
C ARG A 51 -8.07 -3.93 -3.02
N LEU A 52 -7.50 -4.17 -1.84
CA LEU A 52 -7.22 -5.53 -1.37
C LEU A 52 -8.47 -6.22 -0.82
N ALA A 53 -9.48 -5.46 -0.38
CA ALA A 53 -10.74 -5.97 0.16
C ALA A 53 -10.52 -7.07 1.24
N VAL A 54 -9.54 -6.84 2.11
CA VAL A 54 -9.17 -7.76 3.20
C VAL A 54 -10.08 -7.60 4.40
N GLY A 55 -10.15 -8.64 5.23
CA GLY A 55 -10.87 -8.60 6.49
C GLY A 55 -10.24 -7.68 7.55
N PRO A 56 -10.99 -7.34 8.60
CA PRO A 56 -10.52 -6.48 9.69
C PRO A 56 -9.25 -7.02 10.38
N GLU A 57 -9.08 -8.32 10.44
CA GLU A 57 -7.93 -9.02 11.03
C GLU A 57 -6.60 -8.71 10.32
N LEU A 58 -6.64 -8.38 9.03
CA LEU A 58 -5.45 -8.05 8.22
C LEU A 58 -5.26 -6.54 8.05
N THR A 59 -6.19 -5.72 8.55
CA THR A 59 -6.14 -4.26 8.38
C THR A 59 -4.90 -3.65 9.01
N ALA A 60 -4.50 -4.14 10.19
CA ALA A 60 -3.28 -3.68 10.86
C ALA A 60 -2.04 -3.94 10.00
N LEU A 61 -1.95 -5.15 9.43
CA LEU A 61 -0.83 -5.55 8.58
C LEU A 61 -0.73 -4.72 7.29
N VAL A 62 -1.88 -4.39 6.68
CA VAL A 62 -1.93 -3.50 5.52
C VAL A 62 -1.41 -2.11 5.87
N ARG A 63 -1.84 -1.55 7.00
CA ARG A 63 -1.37 -0.24 7.47
C ARG A 63 0.13 -0.25 7.76
N GLU A 64 0.63 -1.34 8.33
CA GLU A 64 2.05 -1.54 8.59
C GLU A 64 2.89 -1.55 7.30
N ALA A 65 2.42 -2.24 6.26
CA ALA A 65 3.08 -2.27 4.95
C ALA A 65 3.13 -0.87 4.30
N VAL A 66 2.06 -0.09 4.43
CA VAL A 66 2.00 1.30 3.94
C VAL A 66 2.99 2.19 4.70
N GLU A 67 3.06 2.03 6.01
CA GLU A 67 4.00 2.77 6.84
C GLU A 67 5.45 2.45 6.46
N ASP A 68 5.76 1.18 6.21
CA ASP A 68 7.09 0.75 5.78
C ASP A 68 7.51 1.41 4.46
N VAL A 69 6.60 1.45 3.48
CA VAL A 69 6.85 2.12 2.19
C VAL A 69 7.15 3.60 2.41
N LEU A 70 6.29 4.31 3.17
CA LEU A 70 6.46 5.74 3.39
C LEU A 70 7.69 6.08 4.23
N ALA A 71 8.13 5.17 5.08
CA ALA A 71 9.37 5.29 5.84
C ALA A 71 10.62 4.84 5.05
N GLY A 72 10.48 4.38 3.80
CA GLY A 72 11.58 3.87 2.98
C GLY A 72 12.22 2.60 3.55
N ARG A 73 11.49 1.85 4.39
CA ARG A 73 11.98 0.60 5.00
C ARG A 73 11.97 -0.52 3.97
N ARG A 74 12.92 -1.44 4.08
CA ARG A 74 12.94 -2.61 3.20
C ARG A 74 11.77 -3.55 3.52
N PRO A 75 11.22 -4.23 2.51
CA PRO A 75 10.21 -5.26 2.73
C PRO A 75 10.77 -6.46 3.52
N ARG A 76 9.87 -7.18 4.19
CA ARG A 76 10.20 -8.22 5.19
C ARG A 76 10.08 -9.67 4.73
N TRP A 77 9.98 -9.91 3.42
CA TRP A 77 9.83 -11.25 2.84
C TRP A 77 11.13 -11.84 2.31
#